data_AF-A0A086KHT9-F1
#
_entry.id   AF-A0A086KHT9-F1
#
_cell.length_a   1.000
_cell.length_b   1.000
_cell.length_c   1.000
_cell.angle_alpha   90.00
_cell.angle_beta   90.00
_cell.angle_gamma   90.00
#
_symmetry.space_group_name_H-M   'P 1'
#
loop_
_entity.id
_entity.type
_entity.pdbx_description
1 polymer ?
#
loop_
_entity_poly.entity_id
_entity_poly.type
_entity_poly.pdbx_seq_one_letter_code
_entity_poly.pdbx_strand_id
1 'polypeptide(L)'
;MWPQTLEDFLLSRKLQGVNLDTTAFVAACSELTHDLQNAEACLSDAEKHKRIMQFDDERGNRGVLFHLFESLFQDHGPLVHISDIVRGELETIVRSFAGPKEAERARILFDRTRGSKEFFREHHVPEVMQNLFQSRSKHMRSRHQQVFTDGVKLRLLTLTADKAFLSACRHRGHDLVKDGWVVEHSSRSLAGL
;
A
#
# COMPACT_ATOMS: atom_id res chain seq x y z
N MET A 1 -3.20 17.01 -8.91
CA MET A 1 -2.85 17.48 -7.55
C MET A 1 -3.24 16.36 -6.62
N TRP A 2 -2.26 15.73 -5.98
CA TRP A 2 -2.47 14.68 -4.99
C TRP A 2 -3.14 15.24 -3.73
N PRO A 3 -3.78 14.40 -2.88
CA PRO A 3 -4.48 14.90 -1.70
C PRO A 3 -3.52 15.74 -0.85
N GLN A 4 -3.86 17.02 -0.64
CA GLN A 4 -3.04 17.94 0.16
C GLN A 4 -2.77 17.36 1.55
N THR A 5 -3.72 16.59 2.07
CA THR A 5 -3.57 15.85 3.31
C THR A 5 -2.44 14.81 3.30
N LEU A 6 -2.21 14.08 2.19
CA LEU A 6 -1.09 13.13 2.11
C LEU A 6 0.24 13.89 2.04
N GLU A 7 0.27 14.98 1.29
CA GLU A 7 1.44 15.87 1.23
C GLU A 7 1.81 16.41 2.60
N ASP A 8 0.85 17.02 3.28
CA ASP A 8 1.01 17.55 4.63
C ASP A 8 1.39 16.45 5.63
N PHE A 9 0.82 15.24 5.49
CA PHE A 9 1.18 14.10 6.32
C PHE A 9 2.64 13.67 6.11
N LEU A 10 3.07 13.47 4.86
CA LEU A 10 4.45 13.10 4.56
C LEU A 10 5.43 14.18 5.01
N LEU A 11 5.13 15.46 4.78
CA LEU A 11 5.95 16.59 5.22
C LEU A 11 6.05 16.67 6.75
N SER A 12 4.92 16.60 7.46
CA SER A 12 4.89 16.68 8.92
C SER A 12 5.68 15.54 9.59
N ARG A 13 5.72 14.36 8.95
CA ARG A 13 6.48 13.19 9.40
C ARG A 13 7.88 13.09 8.80
N LYS A 14 8.28 14.04 7.96
CA LYS A 14 9.56 14.04 7.24
C LYS A 14 9.78 12.71 6.49
N LEU A 15 8.74 12.24 5.82
CA LEU A 15 8.75 11.07 4.95
C LEU A 15 8.99 11.50 3.51
N GLN A 16 9.71 10.67 2.75
CA GLN A 16 10.16 11.00 1.38
C GLN A 16 9.16 10.54 0.31
N GLY A 17 8.18 9.71 0.68
CA GLY A 17 7.25 9.09 -0.24
C GLY A 17 6.52 7.91 0.37
N VAL A 18 6.12 6.98 -0.49
CA VAL A 18 5.24 5.86 -0.17
C VAL A 18 5.94 4.54 -0.50
N ASN A 19 5.85 3.59 0.41
CA ASN A 19 6.24 2.20 0.23
C ASN A 19 4.98 1.35 0.08
N LEU A 20 4.87 0.57 -0.98
CA LEU A 20 3.72 -0.30 -1.21
C LEU A 20 4.09 -1.73 -0.86
N ASP A 21 3.27 -2.36 -0.01
CA ASP A 21 3.27 -3.82 0.06
C ASP A 21 2.48 -4.42 -1.11
N THR A 22 2.52 -5.74 -1.24
CA THR A 22 1.82 -6.47 -2.32
C THR A 22 0.31 -6.18 -2.32
N THR A 23 -0.31 -6.04 -1.15
CA THR A 23 -1.76 -5.79 -1.05
C THR A 23 -2.13 -4.38 -1.51
N ALA A 24 -1.34 -3.38 -1.12
CA ALA A 24 -1.54 -1.99 -1.52
C ALA A 24 -1.25 -1.78 -3.00
N PHE A 25 -0.23 -2.45 -3.55
CA PHE A 25 0.06 -2.37 -4.99
C PHE A 25 -1.08 -2.97 -5.82
N VAL A 26 -1.56 -4.15 -5.45
CA VAL A 26 -2.68 -4.80 -6.15
C VAL A 26 -3.94 -3.93 -6.05
N ALA A 27 -4.24 -3.37 -4.87
CA ALA A 27 -5.34 -2.44 -4.70
C ALA A 27 -5.17 -1.18 -5.58
N ALA A 28 -3.97 -0.61 -5.65
CA ALA A 28 -3.67 0.54 -6.49
C ALA A 28 -3.88 0.24 -7.99
N CYS A 29 -3.65 -0.99 -8.44
CA CYS A 29 -3.84 -1.37 -9.83
C CYS A 29 -5.27 -1.82 -10.15
N SER A 30 -6.01 -2.30 -9.15
CA SER A 30 -7.32 -2.93 -9.35
C SER A 30 -8.36 -1.97 -9.91
N GLU A 31 -9.18 -2.47 -10.83
CA GLU A 31 -10.33 -1.73 -11.34
C GLU A 31 -11.40 -1.48 -10.27
N LEU A 32 -11.47 -2.31 -9.23
CA LEU A 32 -12.39 -2.12 -8.10
C LEU A 32 -12.17 -0.75 -7.43
N THR A 33 -10.91 -0.31 -7.38
CA THR A 33 -10.51 0.97 -6.81
C THR A 33 -10.92 2.15 -7.68
N HIS A 34 -10.92 2.00 -9.01
CA HIS A 34 -10.89 3.13 -9.95
C HIS A 34 -12.03 3.17 -10.96
N ASP A 35 -12.68 2.06 -11.24
CA ASP A 35 -13.73 1.89 -12.23
C ASP A 35 -14.70 0.77 -11.79
N LEU A 36 -15.37 1.02 -10.67
CA LEU A 36 -16.28 0.08 -10.03
C LEU A 36 -17.43 -0.36 -10.94
N GLN A 37 -17.88 0.52 -11.85
CA GLN A 37 -18.93 0.16 -12.81
C GLN A 37 -18.44 -0.90 -13.79
N ASN A 38 -17.23 -0.74 -14.33
CA ASN A 38 -16.62 -1.77 -15.18
C ASN A 38 -16.31 -3.04 -14.37
N ALA A 39 -15.82 -2.90 -13.15
CA ALA A 39 -15.50 -4.03 -12.30
C ALA A 39 -16.75 -4.85 -11.93
N GLU A 40 -17.89 -4.22 -11.64
CA GLU A 40 -19.18 -4.88 -11.42
C GLU A 40 -19.70 -5.58 -12.69
N ALA A 41 -19.51 -4.98 -13.86
CA ALA A 41 -19.93 -5.55 -15.15
C ALA A 41 -19.15 -6.82 -15.52
N CYS A 42 -17.91 -6.96 -15.06
CA CYS A 42 -17.04 -8.11 -15.34
C CYS A 42 -17.28 -9.32 -14.42
N LEU A 43 -18.14 -9.21 -13.41
CA LEU A 43 -18.41 -10.29 -12.46
C LEU A 43 -19.53 -11.21 -12.89
N SER A 44 -19.39 -12.50 -12.57
CA SER A 44 -20.53 -13.44 -12.59
C SER A 44 -21.51 -13.12 -11.45
N ASP A 45 -22.78 -13.52 -11.60
CA ASP A 45 -23.82 -13.22 -10.61
C ASP A 45 -23.54 -13.85 -9.23
N ALA A 46 -22.85 -14.98 -9.19
CA ALA A 46 -22.39 -15.62 -7.95
C ALA A 46 -21.30 -14.81 -7.25
N GLU A 47 -20.42 -14.15 -8.01
CA GLU A 47 -19.36 -13.28 -7.46
C GLU A 47 -19.91 -11.93 -7.03
N LYS A 48 -20.93 -11.40 -7.72
CA LYS A 48 -21.64 -10.17 -7.33
C LYS A 48 -22.20 -10.30 -5.92
N HIS A 49 -22.91 -11.40 -5.60
CA HIS A 49 -23.50 -11.60 -4.27
C HIS A 49 -22.49 -11.59 -3.12
N LYS A 50 -21.28 -12.10 -3.34
CA LYS A 50 -20.20 -12.11 -2.34
C LYS A 50 -19.46 -10.77 -2.26
N ARG A 51 -19.38 -10.01 -3.36
CA ARG A 51 -18.64 -8.74 -3.47
C ARG A 51 -19.49 -7.49 -3.21
N ILE A 52 -20.83 -7.57 -3.18
CA ILE A 52 -21.71 -6.41 -2.91
C ILE A 52 -21.35 -5.68 -1.60
N MET A 53 -21.08 -6.40 -0.51
CA MET A 53 -20.66 -5.74 0.74
C MET A 53 -19.30 -5.06 0.64
N GLN A 54 -18.36 -5.61 -0.14
CA GLN A 54 -17.06 -4.96 -0.41
C GLN A 54 -17.24 -3.72 -1.28
N PHE A 55 -18.13 -3.79 -2.27
CA PHE A 55 -18.45 -2.67 -3.14
C PHE A 55 -19.13 -1.52 -2.41
N ASP A 56 -20.03 -1.79 -1.48
CA ASP A 56 -20.70 -0.75 -0.69
C ASP A 56 -19.72 -0.06 0.27
N ASP A 57 -18.82 -0.82 0.92
CA ASP A 57 -17.73 -0.27 1.72
C ASP A 57 -16.76 0.57 0.85
N GLU A 58 -16.39 0.11 -0.34
CA GLU A 58 -15.51 0.84 -1.26
C GLU A 58 -16.21 2.09 -1.85
N ARG A 59 -17.52 2.04 -2.12
CA ARG A 59 -18.33 3.20 -2.54
C ARG A 59 -18.36 4.29 -1.49
N GLY A 60 -18.48 3.94 -0.21
CA GLY A 60 -18.48 4.90 0.90
C GLY A 60 -17.12 5.57 1.13
N ASN A 61 -16.02 4.93 0.74
CA ASN A 61 -14.64 5.39 0.98
C ASN A 61 -13.90 5.81 -0.30
N ARG A 62 -14.62 5.84 -1.42
CA ARG A 62 -14.07 6.05 -2.76
C ARG A 62 -13.21 7.29 -2.83
N GLY A 63 -13.66 8.43 -2.28
CA GLY A 63 -12.92 9.69 -2.41
C GLY A 63 -11.46 9.60 -1.94
N VAL A 64 -11.22 9.23 -0.68
CA VAL A 64 -9.87 9.32 -0.09
C VAL A 64 -8.93 8.23 -0.64
N LEU A 65 -9.40 6.99 -0.73
CA LEU A 65 -8.60 5.87 -1.27
C LEU A 65 -8.28 6.03 -2.74
N PHE A 66 -9.29 6.41 -3.54
CA PHE A 66 -9.12 6.64 -4.97
C PHE A 66 -8.11 7.75 -5.21
N HIS A 67 -8.26 8.92 -4.56
CA HIS A 67 -7.35 10.03 -4.77
C HIS A 67 -5.92 9.72 -4.29
N LEU A 68 -5.78 8.96 -3.20
CA LEU A 68 -4.48 8.44 -2.75
C LEU A 68 -3.85 7.55 -3.82
N PHE A 69 -4.56 6.52 -4.29
CA PHE A 69 -3.99 5.58 -5.27
C PHE A 69 -3.77 6.21 -6.64
N GLU A 70 -4.70 7.03 -7.14
CA GLU A 70 -4.54 7.80 -8.38
C GLU A 70 -3.29 8.69 -8.34
N SER A 71 -2.98 9.28 -7.17
CA SER A 71 -1.77 10.10 -7.04
C SER A 71 -0.47 9.34 -7.28
N LEU A 72 -0.43 8.03 -7.04
CA LEU A 72 0.76 7.20 -7.25
C LEU A 72 1.14 7.10 -8.73
N PHE A 73 0.18 7.30 -9.63
CA PHE A 73 0.35 7.23 -11.08
C PHE A 73 0.64 8.59 -11.71
N GLN A 74 0.56 9.69 -10.96
CA GLN A 74 0.81 11.03 -11.48
C GLN A 74 2.31 11.33 -11.52
N ASP A 75 2.77 12.05 -12.55
CA ASP A 75 4.17 12.45 -12.69
C ASP A 75 4.67 13.28 -11.49
N HIS A 76 3.81 14.18 -11.01
CA HIS A 76 4.04 15.00 -9.82
C HIS A 76 3.51 14.36 -8.52
N GLY A 77 3.18 13.07 -8.57
CA GLY A 77 2.79 12.30 -7.38
C GLY A 77 3.97 12.01 -6.46
N PRO A 78 3.73 11.40 -5.28
CA PRO A 78 4.77 11.05 -4.34
C PRO A 78 5.78 10.07 -4.97
N LEU A 79 7.00 10.04 -4.41
CA LEU A 79 7.96 8.98 -4.71
C LEU A 79 7.39 7.64 -4.26
N VAL A 80 7.54 6.61 -5.09
CA VAL A 80 6.96 5.28 -4.84
C VAL A 80 8.07 4.24 -4.75
N HIS A 81 8.00 3.39 -3.74
CA HIS A 81 8.91 2.28 -3.53
C HIS A 81 8.14 0.97 -3.40
N ILE A 82 8.75 -0.10 -3.89
CA ILE A 82 8.39 -1.49 -3.57
C ILE A 82 9.68 -2.23 -3.27
N SER A 83 9.66 -3.11 -2.26
CA SER A 83 10.81 -3.97 -1.97
C SER A 83 11.01 -5.02 -3.08
N ASP A 84 12.20 -5.58 -3.17
CA ASP A 84 12.51 -6.63 -4.16
C ASP A 84 11.63 -7.89 -3.97
N ILE A 85 11.24 -8.19 -2.72
CA ILE A 85 10.29 -9.27 -2.43
C ILE A 85 8.93 -8.97 -3.04
N VAL A 86 8.41 -7.75 -2.83
CA VAL A 86 7.11 -7.33 -3.38
C VAL A 86 7.17 -7.33 -4.90
N ARG A 87 8.27 -6.87 -5.51
CA ARG A 87 8.48 -6.94 -6.96
C ARG A 87 8.35 -8.37 -7.49
N GLY A 88 9.02 -9.34 -6.85
CA GLY A 88 8.94 -10.75 -7.25
C GLY A 88 7.53 -11.34 -7.11
N GLU A 89 6.81 -11.00 -6.03
CA GLU A 89 5.41 -11.41 -5.86
C GLU A 89 4.51 -10.82 -6.95
N LEU A 90 4.69 -9.53 -7.27
CA LEU A 90 3.88 -8.81 -8.25
C LEU A 90 4.13 -9.26 -9.69
N GLU A 91 5.36 -9.56 -10.07
CA GLU A 91 5.66 -10.10 -11.40
C GLU A 91 4.88 -11.40 -11.68
N THR A 92 4.71 -12.24 -10.64
CA THR A 92 3.91 -13.46 -10.74
C THR A 92 2.42 -13.14 -10.82
N ILE A 93 1.93 -12.26 -9.95
CA ILE A 93 0.50 -11.90 -9.88
C ILE A 93 0.03 -11.23 -11.18
N VAL A 94 0.76 -10.23 -11.66
CA VAL A 94 0.39 -9.45 -12.85
C VAL A 94 0.40 -10.34 -14.09
N ARG A 95 1.40 -11.21 -14.25
CA ARG A 95 1.46 -12.14 -15.40
C ARG A 95 0.32 -13.16 -15.41
N SER A 96 -0.15 -13.58 -14.23
CA SER A 96 -1.05 -14.72 -14.11
C SER A 96 -2.52 -14.33 -13.98
N PHE A 97 -2.82 -13.13 -13.45
CA PHE A 97 -4.18 -12.78 -13.02
C PHE A 97 -4.64 -11.38 -13.43
N ALA A 98 -3.77 -10.50 -13.93
CA ALA A 98 -4.17 -9.13 -14.26
C ALA A 98 -4.93 -9.06 -15.58
N GLY A 99 -6.07 -8.35 -15.57
CA GLY A 99 -6.73 -7.90 -16.79
C GLY A 99 -5.89 -6.85 -17.54
N PRO A 100 -6.23 -6.51 -18.80
CA PRO A 100 -5.45 -5.55 -19.60
C PRO A 100 -5.24 -4.18 -18.93
N LYS A 101 -6.27 -3.65 -18.26
CA LYS A 101 -6.19 -2.36 -17.55
C LYS A 101 -5.30 -2.45 -16.29
N GLU A 102 -5.41 -3.54 -15.52
CA GLU A 102 -4.60 -3.77 -14.33
C GLU A 102 -3.13 -3.96 -14.70
N ALA A 103 -2.85 -4.67 -15.81
CA ALA A 103 -1.51 -4.85 -16.35
C ALA A 103 -0.88 -3.52 -16.78
N GLU A 104 -1.65 -2.65 -17.45
CA GLU A 104 -1.18 -1.33 -17.84
C GLU A 104 -0.86 -0.43 -16.63
N ARG A 105 -1.74 -0.43 -15.62
CA ARG A 105 -1.46 0.29 -14.36
C ARG A 105 -0.22 -0.26 -13.66
N ALA A 106 -0.10 -1.58 -13.57
CA ALA A 106 1.08 -2.20 -12.97
C ALA A 106 2.37 -1.78 -13.70
N ARG A 107 2.34 -1.69 -15.03
CA ARG A 107 3.48 -1.19 -15.84
C ARG A 107 3.84 0.25 -15.47
N ILE A 108 2.87 1.17 -15.43
CA ILE A 108 3.09 2.57 -15.03
C ILE A 108 3.69 2.64 -13.62
N LEU A 109 3.13 1.89 -12.67
CA LEU A 109 3.60 1.92 -11.28
C LEU A 109 4.99 1.30 -11.13
N PHE A 110 5.31 0.26 -11.90
CA PHE A 110 6.68 -0.26 -11.97
C PHE A 110 7.67 0.78 -12.50
N ASP A 111 7.30 1.52 -13.55
CA ASP A 111 8.13 2.60 -14.08
C ASP A 111 8.36 3.71 -13.04
N ARG A 112 7.31 4.10 -12.29
CA ARG A 112 7.40 5.04 -11.15
C ARG A 112 8.35 4.55 -10.07
N THR A 113 8.28 3.26 -9.69
CA THR A 113 9.17 2.69 -8.65
C THR A 113 10.63 2.68 -9.08
N ARG A 114 10.89 2.40 -10.37
CA ARG A 114 12.24 2.41 -10.93
C ARG A 114 12.82 3.83 -10.93
N GLY A 115 12.04 4.81 -11.39
CA GLY A 115 12.46 6.22 -11.40
C GLY A 115 12.71 6.77 -9.99
N SER A 116 12.00 6.28 -8.97
CA SER A 116 12.14 6.77 -7.60
C SER A 116 13.38 6.23 -6.87
N LYS A 117 13.97 5.11 -7.32
CA LYS A 117 15.01 4.37 -6.58
C LYS A 117 16.25 5.22 -6.28
N GLU A 118 16.63 6.10 -7.21
CA GLU A 118 17.82 6.95 -7.08
C GLU A 118 17.68 8.07 -6.05
N PHE A 119 16.43 8.39 -5.65
CA PHE A 119 16.13 9.46 -4.71
C PHE A 119 16.15 9.00 -3.25
N PHE A 120 16.08 7.70 -2.99
CA PHE A 120 16.03 7.18 -1.64
C PHE A 120 17.43 6.99 -1.05
N ARG A 121 17.60 7.46 0.19
CA ARG A 121 18.80 7.21 0.99
C ARG A 121 18.41 6.37 2.20
N GLU A 122 19.24 5.37 2.51
CA GLU A 122 19.03 4.54 3.68
C GLU A 122 19.35 5.31 4.97
N HIS A 123 18.46 5.16 5.95
CA HIS A 123 18.58 5.70 7.30
C HIS A 123 18.69 4.57 8.32
N HIS A 124 19.28 4.90 9.47
CA HIS A 124 19.37 3.99 10.59
C HIS A 124 17.97 3.64 11.12
N VAL A 125 17.67 2.34 11.18
CA VAL A 125 16.43 1.84 11.78
C VAL A 125 16.61 1.79 13.29
N PRO A 126 15.72 2.40 14.09
CA PRO A 126 15.79 2.32 15.55
C PRO A 126 15.88 0.86 16.03
N GLU A 127 16.76 0.56 16.99
CA GLU A 127 16.97 -0.80 17.52
C GLU A 127 15.68 -1.49 17.96
N VAL A 128 14.77 -0.72 18.56
CA VAL A 128 13.44 -1.19 18.97
C VAL A 128 12.64 -1.76 17.79
N MET A 129 12.70 -1.10 16.63
CA MET A 129 12.03 -1.54 15.41
C MET A 129 12.76 -2.74 14.79
N GLN A 130 14.09 -2.78 14.85
CA GLN A 130 14.86 -3.95 14.43
C GLN A 130 14.48 -5.20 15.26
N ASN A 131 14.39 -5.06 16.57
CA ASN A 131 14.01 -6.14 17.48
C ASN A 131 12.57 -6.63 17.22
N LEU A 132 11.63 -5.68 16.98
CA LEU A 132 10.27 -6.00 16.56
C LEU A 132 10.28 -6.83 15.27
N PHE A 133 11.05 -6.43 14.25
CA PHE A 133 11.09 -7.11 12.96
C PHE A 133 11.94 -8.37 12.91
N GLN A 134 12.76 -8.66 13.93
CA GLN A 134 13.52 -9.92 14.03
C GLN A 134 12.80 -10.99 14.86
N SER A 135 11.72 -10.63 15.56
CA SER A 135 10.99 -11.54 16.42
C SER A 135 10.02 -12.44 15.65
N ARG A 136 10.19 -13.78 15.75
CA ARG A 136 9.35 -14.76 15.04
C ARG A 136 7.86 -14.65 15.43
N SER A 137 6.96 -14.67 14.44
CA SER A 137 5.51 -14.71 14.63
C SER A 137 4.83 -15.37 13.44
N LYS A 138 3.73 -16.11 13.68
CA LYS A 138 2.86 -16.61 12.60
C LYS A 138 2.30 -15.47 11.73
N HIS A 139 2.07 -14.31 12.34
CA HIS A 139 1.45 -13.15 11.73
C HIS A 139 2.46 -12.09 11.26
N MET A 140 3.74 -12.21 11.66
CA MET A 140 4.84 -11.38 11.16
C MET A 140 5.82 -12.26 10.39
N ARG A 141 5.45 -12.58 9.15
CA ARG A 141 6.33 -13.34 8.26
C ARG A 141 7.54 -12.49 7.89
N SER A 142 8.68 -13.16 7.65
CA SER A 142 9.94 -12.51 7.24
C SER A 142 9.74 -11.51 6.09
N ARG A 143 8.92 -11.88 5.09
CA ARG A 143 8.59 -10.98 3.97
C ARG A 143 7.93 -9.67 4.41
N HIS A 144 6.98 -9.71 5.35
CA HIS A 144 6.30 -8.50 5.81
C HIS A 144 7.29 -7.67 6.62
N GLN A 145 8.04 -8.31 7.54
CA GLN A 145 9.08 -7.67 8.33
C GLN A 145 10.08 -6.91 7.44
N GLN A 146 10.50 -7.49 6.32
CA GLN A 146 11.36 -6.82 5.35
C GLN A 146 10.69 -5.61 4.70
N VAL A 147 9.46 -5.74 4.18
CA VAL A 147 8.72 -4.62 3.56
C VAL A 147 8.59 -3.43 4.52
N PHE A 148 8.22 -3.68 5.77
CA PHE A 148 8.08 -2.61 6.77
C PHE A 148 9.44 -2.06 7.21
N THR A 149 10.47 -2.90 7.31
CA THR A 149 11.84 -2.45 7.57
C THR A 149 12.32 -1.50 6.47
N ASP A 150 12.07 -1.84 5.20
CA ASP A 150 12.45 -1.00 4.05
C ASP A 150 11.72 0.36 4.10
N GLY A 151 10.44 0.36 4.45
CA GLY A 151 9.68 1.59 4.69
C GLY A 151 10.34 2.50 5.73
N VAL A 152 10.74 1.94 6.88
CA VAL A 152 11.42 2.73 7.93
C VAL A 152 12.82 3.18 7.49
N LYS A 153 13.61 2.28 6.88
CA LYS A 153 14.96 2.58 6.37
C LYS A 153 14.96 3.73 5.38
N LEU A 154 13.99 3.74 4.47
CA LEU A 154 13.92 4.74 3.40
C LEU A 154 13.07 5.95 3.78
N ARG A 155 12.56 6.00 5.02
CA ARG A 155 11.63 7.03 5.51
C ARG A 155 10.40 7.19 4.62
N LEU A 156 9.74 6.08 4.34
CA LEU A 156 8.55 6.01 3.49
C LEU A 156 7.34 5.56 4.30
N LEU A 157 6.19 6.14 3.97
CA LEU A 157 4.91 5.69 4.51
C LEU A 157 4.55 4.35 3.89
N THR A 158 4.42 3.28 4.70
CA THR A 158 4.00 1.99 4.16
C THR A 158 2.49 1.89 4.08
N LEU A 159 1.94 1.59 2.90
CA LEU A 159 0.53 1.26 2.72
C LEU A 159 0.35 -0.25 2.77
N THR A 160 -0.67 -0.71 3.51
CA THR A 160 -0.96 -2.14 3.68
C THR A 160 -2.44 -2.43 3.98
N ALA A 161 -2.93 -3.60 3.60
CA ALA A 161 -4.18 -4.18 4.12
C ALA A 161 -3.95 -5.33 5.10
N ASP A 162 -2.70 -5.64 5.48
CA ASP A 162 -2.38 -6.72 6.40
C ASP A 162 -2.68 -6.35 7.86
N LYS A 163 -3.98 -6.42 8.20
CA LYS A 163 -4.49 -6.22 9.57
C LYS A 163 -3.85 -7.18 10.58
N ALA A 164 -3.51 -8.39 10.15
CA ALA A 164 -2.94 -9.40 11.05
C ALA A 164 -1.51 -9.03 11.45
N PHE A 165 -0.72 -8.50 10.51
CA PHE A 165 0.60 -7.95 10.80
C PHE A 165 0.51 -6.77 11.76
N LEU A 166 -0.35 -5.78 11.47
CA LEU A 166 -0.49 -4.59 12.34
C LEU A 166 -0.97 -4.96 13.74
N SER A 167 -1.92 -5.89 13.86
CA SER A 167 -2.35 -6.40 15.16
C SER A 167 -1.21 -7.08 15.91
N ALA A 168 -0.37 -7.86 15.21
CA ALA A 168 0.78 -8.52 15.83
C ALA A 168 1.83 -7.52 16.33
N CYS A 169 2.09 -6.44 15.59
CA CYS A 169 2.95 -5.35 16.05
C CYS A 169 2.39 -4.68 17.32
N ARG A 170 1.09 -4.37 17.34
CA ARG A 170 0.43 -3.75 18.51
C ARG A 170 0.50 -4.65 19.75
N HIS A 171 0.27 -5.95 19.60
CA HIS A 171 0.42 -6.91 20.70
C HIS A 171 1.85 -6.98 21.26
N ARG A 172 2.84 -6.53 20.50
CA ARG A 172 4.24 -6.42 20.92
C ARG A 172 4.61 -5.03 21.42
N GLY A 173 3.63 -4.16 21.64
CA GLY A 173 3.82 -2.81 22.18
C GLY A 173 4.13 -1.75 21.13
N HIS A 174 3.99 -2.05 19.84
CA HIS A 174 4.32 -1.13 18.75
C HIS A 174 3.14 -0.87 17.84
N ASP A 175 2.60 0.35 17.89
CA ASP A 175 1.50 0.76 17.02
C ASP A 175 2.02 1.59 15.85
N LEU A 176 2.44 0.88 14.80
CA LEU A 176 3.05 1.46 13.60
C LEU A 176 2.17 2.52 12.91
N VAL A 177 0.85 2.46 13.13
CA VAL A 177 -0.11 3.45 12.63
C VAL A 177 -0.02 4.73 13.45
N LYS A 178 -0.07 4.62 14.79
CA LYS A 178 0.10 5.76 15.70
C LYS A 178 1.47 6.42 15.55
N ASP A 179 2.49 5.62 15.29
CA ASP A 179 3.86 6.08 15.07
C ASP A 179 4.05 6.77 13.72
N GLY A 180 3.07 6.68 12.81
CA GLY A 180 3.05 7.36 11.51
C GLY A 180 3.90 6.66 10.43
N TRP A 181 4.26 5.40 10.62
CA TRP A 181 5.02 4.61 9.65
C TRP A 181 4.15 3.84 8.68
N VAL A 182 2.90 3.56 9.08
CA VAL A 182 1.98 2.74 8.32
C VAL A 182 0.62 3.40 8.24
N VAL A 183 0.03 3.35 7.06
CA VAL A 183 -1.40 3.56 6.87
C VAL A 183 -2.02 2.26 6.41
N GLU A 184 -3.01 1.80 7.18
CA GLU A 184 -3.87 0.73 6.74
C GLU A 184 -4.82 1.32 5.68
N HIS A 185 -4.83 0.77 4.46
CA HIS A 185 -5.69 1.28 3.39
C HIS A 185 -7.12 0.74 3.49
N SER A 186 -7.67 0.76 4.71
CA SER A 186 -9.07 0.48 5.00
C SER A 186 -9.84 1.76 5.28
N SER A 187 -11.14 1.70 5.03
CA SER A 187 -12.14 2.74 5.28
C SER A 187 -11.94 3.51 6.59
N ARG A 188 -11.75 2.78 7.69
CA ARG A 188 -11.67 3.34 9.04
C ARG A 188 -10.38 4.10 9.30
N SER A 189 -9.28 3.62 8.71
CA SER A 189 -7.94 4.14 8.99
C SER A 189 -7.62 5.40 8.17
N LEU A 190 -8.38 5.64 7.10
CA LEU A 190 -8.21 6.78 6.20
C LEU A 190 -9.14 7.96 6.51
N ALA A 191 -10.15 7.78 7.36
CA ALA A 191 -10.95 8.88 7.88
C ALA A 191 -10.17 9.85 8.79
N GLY A 192 -8.94 9.48 9.18
CA GLY A 192 -8.01 10.29 9.97
C GLY A 192 -6.80 10.82 9.20
N LEU A 193 -6.73 10.55 7.88
CA LEU A 193 -5.97 11.37 6.94
C LEU A 193 -6.90 12.50 6.50
#